data_AF-A0A3D3L7L6-F1
#
_entry.id   AF-A0A3D3L7L6-F1
#
_cell.length_a   1.000
_cell.length_b   1.000
_cell.length_c   1.000
_cell.angle_alpha   90.00
_cell.angle_beta   90.00
_cell.angle_gamma   90.00
#
_symmetry.space_group_name_H-M   'P 1'
#
loop_
_entity.id
_entity.type
_entity.pdbx_description
1 polymer ?
#
loop_
_entity_poly.entity_id
_entity_poly.type
_entity_poly.pdbx_seq_one_letter_code
_entity_poly.pdbx_strand_id
1 'polypeptide(L)' 'ESIISSKTLRDNCPCASCAGETDVFGNIYKGPPKMKTETSYKLTQIESIGYYGLRPHWGDHHDTGIFTFKLLKALGENL' A
#
# COMPACT_ATOMS: atom_id res chain seq x y z
N GLU A 1 -9.52 14.36 9.76
CA GLU A 1 -9.03 13.05 10.24
C GLU A 1 -9.58 11.98 9.32
N SER A 2 -8.87 10.86 9.13
CA SER A 2 -9.30 9.74 8.28
C SER A 2 -9.06 8.43 9.01
N ILE A 3 -10.04 7.52 8.99
CA ILE A 3 -9.93 6.18 9.59
C ILE A 3 -9.84 5.17 8.46
N ILE A 4 -8.77 4.38 8.43
CA ILE A 4 -8.50 3.41 7.37
C ILE A 4 -8.22 2.06 8.03
N SER A 5 -8.95 1.02 7.62
CA SER A 5 -8.68 -0.33 8.11
C SER A 5 -7.33 -0.86 7.59
N SER A 6 -6.66 -1.72 8.35
CA SER A 6 -5.42 -2.38 7.90
C SER A 6 -5.63 -3.16 6.61
N LYS A 7 -6.81 -3.78 6.44
CA LYS A 7 -7.20 -4.48 5.21
C LYS A 7 -7.26 -3.54 4.02
N THR A 8 -8.00 -2.43 4.14
CA THR A 8 -8.11 -1.41 3.08
C THR A 8 -6.73 -0.89 2.69
N LEU A 9 -5.87 -0.59 3.67
CA LEU A 9 -4.53 -0.10 3.42
C LEU A 9 -3.67 -1.16 2.69
N ARG A 10 -3.64 -2.41 3.17
CA ARG A 10 -2.84 -3.50 2.58
C ARG A 10 -3.30 -3.88 1.17
N ASP A 11 -4.61 -3.83 0.92
CA ASP A 11 -5.22 -4.15 -0.37
C ASP A 11 -4.94 -3.10 -1.44
N ASN A 12 -4.74 -1.85 -1.02
CA ASN A 12 -4.39 -0.74 -1.89
C ASN A 12 -2.89 -0.39 -1.84
N CYS A 13 -2.03 -1.38 -1.56
CA CYS A 13 -0.58 -1.15 -1.54
C CYS A 13 -0.08 -0.67 -2.92
N PRO A 14 0.57 0.51 -3.01
CA PRO A 14 0.95 1.13 -4.28
C PRO A 14 2.28 0.62 -4.85
N CYS A 15 2.95 -0.36 -4.22
CA CYS A 15 4.23 -0.85 -4.73
C CYS A 15 4.04 -1.67 -6.03
N ALA A 16 5.10 -1.74 -6.84
CA ALA A 16 5.14 -2.47 -8.11
C ALA A 16 4.64 -3.92 -8.00
N SER A 17 4.98 -4.62 -6.92
CA SER A 17 4.53 -6.01 -6.73
C SER A 17 3.03 -6.15 -6.47
N CYS A 18 2.37 -5.11 -5.96
CA CYS A 18 0.95 -5.11 -5.61
C CYS A 18 0.09 -4.40 -6.67
N ALA A 19 0.43 -3.17 -7.04
CA ALA A 19 -0.33 -2.38 -8.01
C ALA A 19 0.13 -2.62 -9.47
N GLY A 20 1.36 -3.09 -9.66
CA GLY A 20 2.02 -3.10 -10.96
C GLY A 20 2.75 -1.78 -11.23
N GLU A 21 3.54 -1.78 -12.30
CA GLU A 21 4.16 -0.57 -12.85
C GLU A 21 3.50 -0.23 -14.18
N THR A 22 3.17 1.04 -14.38
CA THR A 22 2.57 1.52 -15.62
C THR A 22 3.65 2.12 -16.51
N ASP A 23 3.75 1.65 -17.76
CA ASP A 23 4.64 2.26 -18.74
C ASP A 23 4.06 3.56 -19.33
N VAL A 24 4.82 4.23 -20.20
CA VAL A 24 4.40 5.49 -20.86
C VAL A 24 3.19 5.28 -21.79
N PHE A 25 2.94 4.05 -22.23
CA PHE A 25 1.81 3.70 -23.09
C PHE A 25 0.57 3.23 -22.30
N GLY A 26 0.66 3.19 -20.97
CA GLY A 26 -0.44 2.78 -20.08
C GLY A 26 -0.51 1.27 -19.80
N ASN A 27 0.44 0.47 -20.27
CA ASN A 27 0.47 -0.96 -19.97
C ASN A 27 0.89 -1.18 -18.52
N ILE A 28 0.15 -2.01 -17.79
CA ILE A 28 0.46 -2.36 -16.41
C ILE A 28 1.20 -3.69 -16.38
N TYR A 29 2.44 -3.66 -15.91
CA TYR A 29 3.27 -4.84 -15.68
C TYR A 29 3.23 -5.21 -14.21
N LYS A 30 2.77 -6.44 -13.90
CA LYS A 30 2.64 -6.92 -12.54
C LYS A 30 3.08 -8.38 -12.47
N GLY A 31 3.88 -8.70 -11.45
CA GLY A 31 4.26 -10.08 -11.16
C GLY A 31 3.05 -10.96 -10.79
N PRO A 32 3.23 -12.28 -10.69
CA PRO A 32 2.15 -13.17 -10.27
C PRO A 32 1.62 -12.75 -8.89
N PRO A 33 0.30 -12.87 -8.65
CA PRO A 33 -0.29 -12.48 -7.39
C PRO A 33 0.30 -13.32 -6.25
N LYS A 34 0.86 -12.66 -5.24
CA LYS A 34 1.23 -13.31 -3.98
C LYS A 34 -0.03 -13.50 -3.14
N MET A 35 -0.23 -14.71 -2.64
CA MET A 35 -1.32 -15.00 -1.72
C MET A 35 -1.07 -14.28 -0.39
N LYS A 36 -2.03 -13.45 0.03
CA LYS A 36 -1.99 -12.78 1.34
C LYS A 36 -2.54 -13.74 2.40
N THR A 37 -1.86 -13.81 3.53
CA THR A 37 -2.29 -14.57 4.71
C THR A 37 -2.72 -13.60 5.81
N GLU A 38 -3.16 -14.11 6.95
CA GLU A 38 -3.49 -13.28 8.13
C GLU A 38 -2.33 -12.35 8.54
N THR A 39 -1.08 -12.81 8.41
CA THR A 39 0.10 -11.99 8.75
C THR A 39 0.30 -10.83 7.79
N SER A 40 -0.17 -10.93 6.54
CA SER A 40 -0.11 -9.84 5.56
C SER A 40 -0.91 -8.61 5.96
N TYR A 41 -1.91 -8.77 6.83
CA TYR A 41 -2.78 -7.68 7.29
C TYR A 41 -2.41 -7.16 8.68
N LYS A 42 -1.39 -7.74 9.31
CA LYS A 42 -0.87 -7.27 10.60
C LYS A 42 0.09 -6.11 10.36
N LEU A 43 -0.34 -4.90 10.69
CA LEU A 43 0.52 -3.72 10.70
C LEU A 43 1.48 -3.81 11.89
N THR A 44 2.79 -3.75 11.64
CA THR A 44 3.82 -3.85 12.68
C THR A 44 4.48 -2.51 12.99
N GLN A 45 4.60 -1.64 11.99
CA GLN A 45 5.21 -0.32 12.11
C GLN A 45 4.70 0.61 11.01
N ILE A 46 4.77 1.92 11.25
CA ILE A 46 4.65 2.95 10.22
C ILE A 46 5.90 3.82 10.27
N GLU A 47 6.55 3.99 9.12
CA GLU A 47 7.67 4.91 8.90
C GLU A 47 7.19 6.14 8.13
N SER A 48 7.59 7.34 8.54
CA SER A 48 7.37 8.56 7.78
C SER A 48 8.41 8.69 6.66
N ILE A 49 7.96 8.92 5.43
CA ILE A 49 8.85 9.09 4.28
C ILE A 49 8.84 10.55 3.85
N GLY A 50 9.89 11.27 4.27
CA GLY A 50 9.99 12.71 4.07
C GLY A 50 8.73 13.45 4.53
N TYR A 51 8.23 14.36 3.69
CA TYR A 51 7.00 15.12 3.96
C TYR A 51 5.85 14.78 3.03
N TYR A 52 5.87 13.60 2.39
CA TYR A 52 4.89 13.28 1.34
C TYR A 52 4.13 11.98 1.53
N GLY A 53 4.58 11.09 2.42
CA GLY A 53 3.91 9.81 2.61
C GLY A 53 4.37 9.01 3.81
N LEU A 54 3.72 7.86 3.96
CA LEU A 54 3.96 6.88 5.02
C LEU A 54 4.26 5.52 4.39
N ARG A 55 5.18 4.77 5.01
CA ARG A 55 5.49 3.38 4.67
C ARG A 55 5.03 2.47 5.81
N PRO A 56 3.98 1.67 5.60
CA PRO A 56 3.60 0.61 6.52
C PRO A 56 4.55 -0.58 6.39
N HIS A 57 4.95 -1.16 7.52
CA HIS A 57 5.58 -2.47 7.60
C HIS A 57 4.53 -3.50 8.01
N TRP A 58 4.51 -4.64 7.33
CA TRP A 58 3.53 -5.70 7.52
C TRP A 58 4.17 -6.95 8.14
N GLY A 59 3.36 -7.75 8.83
CA GLY A 59 3.79 -8.98 9.49
C GLY A 59 4.26 -10.09 8.54
N ASP A 60 4.04 -9.95 7.23
CA ASP A 60 4.59 -10.80 6.17
C ASP A 60 5.94 -10.27 5.62
N HIS A 61 6.55 -9.29 6.30
CA HIS A 61 7.77 -8.58 5.87
C HIS A 61 7.61 -7.74 4.61
N HIS A 62 6.37 -7.40 4.22
CA HIS A 62 6.13 -6.44 3.16
C HIS A 62 6.34 -5.01 3.68
N ASP A 63 7.14 -4.20 2.99
CA ASP A 63 7.51 -2.84 3.43
C ASP A 63 7.82 -1.87 2.28
N THR A 64 7.57 -2.26 1.03
CA THR A 64 7.96 -1.45 -0.15
C THR A 64 6.89 -0.46 -0.60
N GLY A 65 5.70 -0.48 -0.01
CA GLY A 65 4.60 0.43 -0.34
C GLY A 65 4.71 1.77 0.37
N ILE A 66 4.89 2.85 -0.40
CA ILE A 66 4.84 4.23 0.12
C ILE A 66 3.49 4.84 -0.23
N PHE A 67 2.68 5.09 0.78
CA PHE A 67 1.37 5.72 0.64
C PHE A 67 1.52 7.23 0.73
N THR A 68 1.31 7.93 -0.38
CA THR A 68 1.29 9.39 -0.37
C THR A 68 0.13 9.90 0.50
N PHE A 69 0.26 11.08 1.10
CA PHE A 69 -0.85 11.68 1.86
C PHE A 69 -2.11 11.88 1.01
N LYS A 70 -1.95 12.15 -0.29
CA LYS A 70 -3.05 12.21 -1.26
C LYS A 70 -3.77 10.86 -1.35
N LEU A 71 -3.03 9.76 -1.48
CA LEU A 71 -3.61 8.42 -1.54
C LEU A 71 -4.30 8.05 -0.21
N LEU A 72 -3.65 8.32 0.93
CA LEU A 72 -4.23 8.05 2.25
C LEU A 72 -5.55 8.80 2.44
N LYS A 73 -5.59 10.08 2.06
CA LYS A 73 -6.82 10.88 2.11
C LYS A 73 -7.92 10.27 1.25
N ALA A 74 -7.62 9.90 0.00
CA ALA A 74 -8.58 9.26 -0.89
C ALA A 74 -9.10 7.92 -0.34
N LEU A 75 -8.24 7.10 0.28
CA LEU A 75 -8.65 5.84 0.90
C LEU A 75 -9.53 6.04 2.15
N GLY A 76 -9.35 7.15 2.86
CA GLY A 76 -10.17 7.50 4.01
C GLY A 76 -11.50 8.18 3.66
N GLU A 77 -11.64 8.74 2.46
CA GLU A 77 -12.87 9.37 1.95
C GLU A 77 -13.77 8.37 1.22
N ASN A 78 -13.20 7.30 0.64
CA ASN A 78 -13.94 6.25 -0.07
C ASN A 78 -14.45 5.12 0.86
N LEU A 79 -14.78 5.48 2.11
CA LEU A 79 -15.44 4.63 3.09
C LEU A 79 -16.85 5.16 3.39
#